data_AF-A0A962J3R2-F1
#
_entry.id   AF-A0A962J3R2-F1
#
_cell.length_a   1.000
_cell.length_b   1.000
_cell.length_c   1.000
_cell.angle_alpha   90.00
_cell.angle_beta   90.00
_cell.angle_gamma   90.00
#
_symmetry.space_group_name_H-M   'P 1'
#
loop_
_entity.id
_entity.type
_entity.pdbx_description
1 polymer ?
#
loop_
_entity_poly.entity_id
_entity_poly.type
_entity_poly.pdbx_seq_one_letter_code
_entity_poly.pdbx_strand_id
1 'polypeptide(L)' 'MNKEWIYGLHAVSELLRQHPQDVLELLLLQGRDDKRVNEVKSLASAAGVQWQELERRDLDRRLRNLPSGAVHQGV' A
#
# COMPACT_ATOMS: atom_id res chain seq x y z
N MET A 1 -3.97 -11.07 16.63
CA MET A 1 -3.13 -10.13 15.87
C MET A 1 -4.06 -9.18 15.14
N ASN A 2 -3.98 -7.89 15.45
CA ASN A 2 -4.77 -6.88 14.75
C ASN A 2 -4.04 -6.53 13.44
N LYS A 3 -4.76 -6.48 12.32
CA LYS A 3 -4.20 -6.10 11.02
C LYS A 3 -4.67 -4.69 10.71
N GLU A 4 -3.73 -3.81 10.42
CA GLU A 4 -4.02 -2.42 10.07
C GLU A 4 -3.48 -2.12 8.67
N TRP A 5 -4.18 -1.24 7.96
CA TRP A 5 -3.76 -0.76 6.66
C TRP A 5 -3.11 0.61 6.81
N ILE A 6 -1.89 0.73 6.30
CA ILE A 6 -1.17 1.99 6.19
C ILE A 6 -1.29 2.48 4.75
N TYR A 7 -1.50 3.78 4.59
CA TYR A 7 -1.72 4.43 3.30
C TYR A 7 -0.86 5.67 3.14
N GLY A 8 -0.58 6.00 1.88
CA GLY A 8 0.33 7.09 1.49
C GLY A 8 1.71 6.58 1.09
N LEU A 9 2.22 7.07 -0.03
CA LEU A 9 3.48 6.58 -0.62
C LEU A 9 4.68 6.77 0.33
N HIS A 10 4.72 7.85 1.11
CA HIS A 10 5.82 8.09 2.05
C HIS A 10 5.83 7.06 3.19
N ALA A 11 4.72 6.92 3.91
CA ALA A 11 4.60 5.97 5.02
C ALA A 11 4.84 4.53 4.56
N VAL A 12 4.30 4.15 3.39
CA VAL A 12 4.51 2.82 2.80
C VAL A 12 5.99 2.60 2.43
N SER A 13 6.64 3.58 1.78
CA SER A 13 8.06 3.47 1.46
C SER A 13 8.94 3.36 2.71
N GLU A 14 8.64 4.13 3.76
CA GLU A 14 9.39 4.06 5.03
C GLU A 14 9.19 2.72 5.73
N LEU A 15 7.96 2.21 5.77
CA LEU A 15 7.67 0.91 6.36
C LEU A 15 8.40 -0.22 5.62
N LEU A 16 8.39 -0.21 4.28
CA LEU A 16 9.13 -1.18 3.47
C LEU A 16 10.65 -1.09 3.69
N ARG A 17 11.19 0.10 4.01
CA ARG A 17 12.61 0.30 4.28
C ARG A 17 13.03 -0.13 5.69
N GLN A 18 12.21 0.16 6.68
CA GLN A 18 12.55 -0.05 8.10
C GLN A 18 12.07 -1.40 8.63
N HIS A 19 10.87 -1.82 8.23
CA HIS A 19 10.19 -3.00 8.75
C HIS A 19 9.48 -3.81 7.65
N PRO A 20 10.19 -4.25 6.59
CA PRO A 20 9.58 -4.99 5.48
C PRO A 20 8.85 -6.27 5.91
N GLN A 21 9.34 -6.94 6.96
CA GLN A 21 8.75 -8.17 7.50
C GLN A 21 7.37 -7.97 8.13
N ASP A 22 7.02 -6.74 8.51
CA ASP A 22 5.72 -6.41 9.09
C ASP A 22 4.68 -6.14 7.97
N VAL A 23 5.11 -6.07 6.71
CA VAL A 23 4.25 -5.83 5.55
C VAL A 23 3.78 -7.16 4.96
N LEU A 24 2.48 -7.42 5.06
CA LEU A 24 1.87 -8.66 4.56
C LEU A 24 1.57 -8.61 3.06
N GLU A 25 1.01 -7.51 2.58
CA GLU A 25 0.68 -7.28 1.18
C GLU A 25 0.65 -5.79 0.87
N LEU A 26 0.85 -5.45 -0.40
CA LEU A 26 0.74 -4.08 -0.89
C LEU A 26 -0.34 -3.99 -1.99
N LEU A 27 -1.23 -3.01 -1.86
CA LEU A 27 -2.21 -2.68 -2.88
C LEU A 27 -1.83 -1.35 -3.53
N LEU A 28 -1.72 -1.34 -4.86
CA LEU A 28 -1.37 -0.15 -5.64
C LEU A 28 -2.54 0.24 -6.55
N LEU A 29 -2.73 1.54 -6.76
CA LEU A 29 -3.69 2.03 -7.74
C LEU A 29 -3.14 1.80 -9.15
N GLN A 30 -3.90 1.09 -9.97
CA GLN A 30 -3.57 0.84 -11.38
C GLN A 30 -3.50 2.15 -12.17
N GLY A 31 -2.65 2.18 -13.20
CA GLY A 31 -2.48 3.35 -14.07
C GLY A 31 -1.58 4.44 -13.49
N ARG A 32 -0.99 4.22 -12.30
CA ARG A 32 0.08 5.09 -11.79
C ARG A 32 1.45 4.54 -12.19
N ASP A 33 2.12 5.31 -13.04
CA ASP A 33 3.50 5.05 -13.47
C ASP A 33 4.39 6.28 -13.22
N ASP A 34 4.45 6.69 -11.96
CA ASP A 34 5.35 7.75 -11.53
C ASP A 34 6.50 7.20 -10.70
N LYS A 35 7.59 7.99 -10.62
CA LYS A 35 8.84 7.60 -9.95
C LYS A 35 8.62 7.06 -8.54
N ARG A 36 7.67 7.60 -7.77
CA ARG A 36 7.43 7.19 -6.39
C ARG A 36 6.75 5.82 -6.32
N VAL A 37 5.81 5.54 -7.22
CA VAL A 37 5.17 4.23 -7.29
C VAL A 37 6.18 3.15 -7.71
N ASN A 38 7.06 3.47 -8.66
CA ASN A 38 8.11 2.55 -9.10
C ASN A 38 9.15 2.28 -8.01
N GLU A 39 9.46 3.27 -7.17
CA GLU A 39 10.27 3.08 -5.97
C GLU A 39 9.62 2.10 -4.99
N VAL A 40 8.32 2.27 -4.70
CA VAL A 40 7.58 1.36 -3.79
C VAL A 40 7.55 -0.06 -4.34
N LYS A 41 7.27 -0.26 -5.63
CA LYS A 41 7.31 -1.59 -6.28
C LYS A 41 8.69 -2.24 -6.16
N SER A 42 9.75 -1.45 -6.30
CA SER A 42 11.13 -1.93 -6.19
C SER A 42 11.47 -2.35 -4.76
N LEU A 43 11.07 -1.54 -3.77
CA LEU A 43 11.25 -1.86 -2.35
C LEU A 43 10.47 -3.13 -1.96
N ALA A 44 9.22 -3.25 -2.37
CA ALA A 44 8.39 -4.43 -2.10
C ALA A 44 9.00 -5.69 -2.72
N SER A 45 9.41 -5.61 -3.99
CA SER A 45 10.05 -6.74 -4.69
C SER A 45 11.37 -7.15 -4.03
N ALA A 46 12.20 -6.19 -3.63
CA ALA A 46 13.46 -6.46 -2.93
C ALA A 46 13.25 -7.09 -1.54
N ALA A 47 12.14 -6.73 -0.87
CA ALA A 47 11.73 -7.29 0.41
C ALA A 47 10.98 -8.64 0.30
N GLY A 48 10.67 -9.11 -0.92
CA GLY A 48 9.84 -10.31 -1.12
C GLY A 48 8.36 -10.11 -0.79
N VAL A 49 7.92 -8.87 -0.60
CA VAL A 49 6.54 -8.51 -0.29
C VAL A 49 5.71 -8.57 -1.56
N GLN A 50 4.62 -9.33 -1.52
CA GLN A 50 3.68 -9.44 -2.65
C GLN A 50 2.90 -8.14 -2.83
N TRP A 51 2.72 -7.73 -4.08
CA TRP A 51 1.96 -6.55 -4.43
C TRP A 51 1.01 -6.81 -5.61
N GLN A 52 -0.12 -6.11 -5.62
CA GLN A 52 -1.11 -6.16 -6.68
C GLN A 52 -1.57 -4.75 -7.06
N GLU A 53 -1.80 -4.54 -8.35
CA GLU A 53 -2.44 -3.33 -8.86
C GLU A 53 -3.95 -3.53 -8.96
N LEU A 54 -4.71 -2.56 -8.49
CA LEU A 54 -6.17 -2.57 -8.49
C LEU A 54 -6.71 -1.29 -9.11
N GLU A 55 -7.80 -1.43 -9.84
CA GLU A 55 -8.64 -0.30 -10.25
C GLU A 55 -9.15 0.46 -9.02
N ARG A 56 -9.41 1.76 -9.19
CA ARG A 56 -9.83 2.65 -8.08
C ARG A 56 -11.03 2.07 -7.31
N ARG A 57 -12.00 1.54 -8.04
CA ARG A 57 -13.23 0.97 -7.46
C ARG A 57 -12.95 -0.21 -6.53
N ASP A 58 -12.00 -1.06 -6.88
CA ASP A 58 -11.68 -2.28 -6.15
C ASP A 58 -10.77 -1.99 -4.96
N LEU A 59 -9.84 -1.03 -5.11
CA LEU A 59 -9.08 -0.48 -3.99
C LEU A 59 -10.03 0.14 -2.95
N ASP A 60 -10.95 1.00 -3.37
CA ASP A 60 -11.93 1.62 -2.48
C ASP A 60 -12.86 0.58 -1.82
N ARG A 61 -13.21 -0.51 -2.53
CA ARG A 61 -14.00 -1.61 -1.96
C ARG A 61 -13.22 -2.35 -0.87
N ARG A 62 -11.94 -2.67 -1.11
CA ARG A 62 -11.09 -3.30 -0.10
C ARG A 62 -10.94 -2.41 1.12
N LEU A 63 -10.76 -1.11 0.93
CA LEU A 63 -10.64 -0.14 2.02
C LEU A 63 -11.93 0.04 2.82
N ARG A 64 -13.10 0.07 2.18
CA ARG A 64 -14.42 0.18 2.86
C ARG A 64 -14.78 -1.03 3.71
N ASN A 65 -14.26 -2.21 3.37
CA ASN A 65 -14.51 -3.43 4.14
C ASN A 65 -13.57 -3.57 5.36
N LEU A 66 -12.76 -2.55 5.65
CA LEU A 66 -11.89 -2.52 6.82
C LEU A 66 -12.62 -1.88 8.01
N PRO A 67 -12.41 -2.38 9.24
CA PRO A 67 -12.82 -1.69 10.44
C PRO A 67 -12.31 -0.24 10.39
N SER A 68 -13.23 0.72 10.47
CA SER A 68 -12.99 2.11 10.15
C SER A 68 -11.94 2.75 11.08
N GLY A 69 -10.74 2.97 10.56
CA GLY A 69 -9.72 3.85 11.15
C GLY A 69 -9.05 4.77 10.12
N ALA A 70 -9.25 4.54 8.82
CA ALA A 70 -8.63 5.33 7.77
C ALA A 70 -9.43 6.59 7.46
N VAL A 71 -9.06 7.70 8.10
CA VAL A 71 -9.62 9.03 7.83
C VAL A 71 -9.28 9.43 6.40
N HIS A 72 -10.33 9.64 5.59
CA HIS A 72 -10.25 10.31 4.30
C HIS A 72 -9.79 11.77 4.55
N GLN A 73 -8.52 12.06 4.32
CA GLN A 73 -8.12 13.38 3.85
C GLN A 73 -7.54 13.19 2.45
N GLY A 74 -8.25 13.74 1.48
CA GLY A 74 -7.99 13.50 0.07
C GLY A 74 -6.56 13.85 -0.32
N VAL A 75 -5.84 12.84 -0.80
CA VAL A 75 -4.74 12.92 -1.78
C VAL A 75 -4.70 11.61 -2.57
#